data_AF-A0A6B3F091-F1
#
_entry.id   AF-A0A6B3F091-F1
#
_cell.length_a   1.000
_cell.length_b   1.000
_cell.length_c   1.000
_cell.angle_alpha   90.00
_cell.angle_beta   90.00
_cell.angle_gamma   90.00
#
_symmetry.space_group_name_H-M   'P 1'
#
loop_
_entity.id
_entity.type
_entity.pdbx_description
1 polymer ?
#
loop_
_entity_poly.entity_id
_entity_poly.type
_entity_poly.pdbx_seq_one_letter_code
_entity_poly.pdbx_strand_id
1 'polypeptide(L)'
;MIEEILPPGTVSADTYGEFPPELLFAGERALIRDAVEERRREFATARVCAHRALAALGRAAGPVLTGRRGEPLWPAGTAGSLTHCEGYRGAAVAPAERWRTLGIDAEPHLALEPDVTRAVASAAEREQLRELARRHPGTHWGRLLFSAKESLFKAWSPLTHRTLDFDSAELGLDPSARTFTARMRIPGPVLDGRALTELAGRWTVADGIILTAVAVPAPPGTTRDPFAPRGRTARDPAEQHPARSRDNPPAGPAHPSHDPRSAANLPA
;
A
#
# COMPACT_ATOMS: atom_id res chain seq x y z
N MET A 1 9.22 3.68 8.96
CA MET A 1 8.01 4.24 9.60
C MET A 1 6.78 4.04 8.73
N ILE A 2 6.74 4.59 7.51
CA ILE A 2 5.57 4.48 6.62
C ILE A 2 5.21 3.02 6.27
N GLU A 3 6.20 2.13 6.20
CA GLU A 3 6.01 0.69 5.94
C GLU A 3 5.00 0.01 6.89
N GLU A 4 4.84 0.49 8.13
CA GLU A 4 3.93 -0.09 9.13
C GLU A 4 2.45 0.03 8.75
N ILE A 5 2.11 1.05 7.96
CA ILE A 5 0.73 1.37 7.59
C ILE A 5 0.39 0.95 6.16
N LEU A 6 1.39 0.51 5.38
CA LEU A 6 1.21 0.14 3.99
C LEU A 6 0.72 -1.31 3.88
N PRO A 7 -0.12 -1.60 2.87
CA PRO A 7 -0.63 -2.94 2.71
C PRO A 7 0.45 -3.87 2.10
N PRO A 8 0.31 -5.20 2.24
CA PRO A 8 1.32 -6.14 1.77
C PRO A 8 1.63 -6.03 0.27
N GLY A 9 2.90 -6.15 -0.09
CA GLY A 9 3.38 -6.00 -1.47
C GLY A 9 3.54 -4.56 -1.95
N THR A 10 3.43 -3.59 -1.04
CA THR A 10 3.79 -2.19 -1.28
C THR A 10 5.27 -1.98 -0.96
N VAL A 11 5.92 -1.13 -1.74
CA VAL A 11 7.28 -0.65 -1.52
C VAL A 11 7.21 0.86 -1.30
N SER A 12 7.97 1.35 -0.34
CA SER A 12 8.05 2.78 -0.05
C SER A 12 9.48 3.29 0.01
N ALA A 13 9.61 4.60 -0.12
CA ALA A 13 10.79 5.33 0.30
C ALA A 13 10.36 6.67 0.87
N ASP A 14 10.98 7.06 1.98
CA ASP A 14 10.71 8.31 2.67
C ASP A 14 11.99 8.94 3.20
N THR A 15 11.92 10.23 3.53
CA THR A 15 13.04 10.98 4.09
C THR A 15 12.58 12.20 4.87
N TYR A 16 13.38 12.57 5.87
CA TYR A 16 13.30 13.84 6.59
C TYR A 16 14.24 14.92 6.00
N GLY A 17 15.11 14.53 5.06
CA GLY A 17 16.04 15.44 4.38
C GLY A 17 15.45 16.05 3.12
N GLU A 18 16.28 16.82 2.41
CA GLU A 18 15.95 17.41 1.12
C GLU A 18 16.90 16.88 0.03
N PHE A 19 16.37 16.71 -1.17
CA PHE A 19 17.15 16.38 -2.36
C PHE A 19 17.10 17.52 -3.38
N PRO A 20 18.22 17.79 -4.06
CA PRO A 20 18.29 18.93 -4.96
C PRO A 20 17.71 18.55 -6.35
N PRO A 21 17.13 19.51 -7.11
CA PRO A 21 16.45 19.23 -8.38
C PRO A 21 17.29 18.58 -9.49
N GLU A 22 18.62 18.58 -9.36
CA GLU A 22 19.56 17.98 -10.30
C GLU A 22 19.41 16.45 -10.36
N LEU A 23 18.90 15.84 -9.30
CA LEU A 23 18.63 14.40 -9.23
C LEU A 23 17.39 13.97 -10.04
N LEU A 24 16.59 14.92 -10.52
CA LEU A 24 15.38 14.63 -11.28
C LEU A 24 15.64 14.27 -12.74
N PHE A 25 14.66 13.64 -13.37
CA PHE A 25 14.66 13.53 -14.83
C PHE A 25 14.38 14.88 -15.49
N ALA A 26 14.83 15.06 -16.74
CA ALA A 26 14.63 16.31 -17.47
C ALA A 26 13.14 16.71 -17.58
N GLY A 27 12.25 15.74 -17.80
CA GLY A 27 10.80 15.98 -17.85
C GLY A 27 10.21 16.46 -16.51
N GLU A 28 10.77 16.03 -15.39
CA GLU A 28 10.33 16.47 -14.05
C GLU A 28 10.88 17.85 -13.71
N ARG A 29 12.15 18.14 -14.05
CA ARG A 29 12.71 19.49 -13.87
C ARG A 29 11.92 20.55 -14.63
N ALA A 30 11.37 20.20 -15.79
CA ALA A 30 10.52 21.11 -16.55
C ALA A 30 9.25 21.53 -15.79
N LEU A 31 8.71 20.67 -14.92
CA LEU A 31 7.48 20.93 -14.13
C LEU A 31 7.68 21.96 -13.01
N ILE A 32 8.93 22.20 -12.60
CA ILE A 32 9.29 23.10 -11.49
C ILE A 32 10.18 24.26 -11.93
N ARG A 33 10.27 24.52 -13.24
CA ARG A 33 11.14 25.55 -13.80
C ARG A 33 10.88 26.92 -13.17
N ASP A 34 9.61 27.29 -13.07
CA ASP A 34 9.14 28.60 -12.60
C ASP A 34 8.64 28.55 -11.14
N ALA A 35 8.84 27.42 -10.45
CA ALA A 35 8.46 27.27 -9.05
C ALA A 35 9.46 27.96 -8.13
N VAL A 36 8.97 28.47 -7.00
CA VAL A 36 9.80 28.99 -5.91
C VAL A 36 10.70 27.88 -5.33
N GLU A 37 11.83 28.27 -4.74
CA GLU A 37 12.87 27.34 -4.28
C GLU A 37 12.35 26.25 -3.33
N GLU A 38 11.52 26.63 -2.36
CA GLU A 38 10.88 25.68 -1.44
C GLU A 38 10.10 24.59 -2.18
N ARG A 39 9.26 24.99 -3.14
CA ARG A 39 8.48 24.05 -3.95
C ARG A 39 9.36 23.19 -4.84
N ARG A 40 10.47 23.72 -5.37
CA ARG A 40 11.44 22.94 -6.16
C ARG A 40 12.04 21.81 -5.33
N ARG A 41 12.47 22.10 -4.09
CA ARG A 41 13.06 21.11 -3.19
C ARG A 41 12.05 20.07 -2.73
N GLU A 42 10.85 20.51 -2.36
CA GLU A 42 9.78 19.61 -1.96
C GLU A 42 9.40 18.63 -3.08
N PHE A 43 9.16 19.17 -4.29
CA PHE A 43 8.86 18.36 -5.46
C PHE A 43 10.02 17.41 -5.80
N ALA A 44 11.25 17.91 -5.77
CA ALA A 44 12.42 17.10 -6.06
C ALA A 44 12.57 15.94 -5.08
N THR A 45 12.43 16.21 -3.78
CA THR A 45 12.58 15.21 -2.73
C THR A 45 11.51 14.13 -2.82
N ALA A 46 10.24 14.52 -2.99
CA ALA A 46 9.16 13.56 -3.17
C ALA A 46 9.34 12.68 -4.42
N ARG A 47 9.85 13.25 -5.53
CA ARG A 47 10.14 12.49 -6.75
C ARG A 47 11.33 11.54 -6.62
N VAL A 48 12.39 11.94 -5.92
CA VAL A 48 13.51 11.04 -5.61
C VAL A 48 13.03 9.86 -4.75
N CYS A 49 12.15 10.10 -3.76
CA CYS A 49 11.49 9.02 -3.02
C CYS A 49 10.69 8.10 -3.98
N ALA A 50 9.93 8.67 -4.91
CA ALA A 50 9.19 7.91 -5.91
C ALA A 50 10.11 7.00 -6.76
N HIS A 51 11.23 7.53 -7.25
CA HIS A 51 12.19 6.77 -8.05
C HIS A 51 12.82 5.62 -7.25
N ARG A 52 13.17 5.87 -5.99
CA ARG A 52 13.70 4.83 -5.09
C ARG A 52 12.69 3.72 -4.85
N ALA A 53 11.44 4.08 -4.57
CA ALA A 53 10.38 3.10 -4.35
C ALA A 53 10.07 2.30 -5.63
N LEU A 54 10.05 2.94 -6.81
CA LEU A 54 9.90 2.27 -8.10
C LEU A 54 11.05 1.32 -8.42
N ALA A 55 12.29 1.73 -8.17
CA ALA A 55 13.46 0.88 -8.37
C ALA A 55 13.43 -0.35 -7.46
N ALA A 56 13.06 -0.17 -6.18
CA ALA A 56 12.91 -1.27 -5.24
C ALA A 56 11.71 -2.19 -5.57
N LEU A 57 10.67 -1.68 -6.23
CA LEU A 57 9.59 -2.48 -6.82
C LEU A 57 10.01 -3.21 -8.12
N GLY A 58 11.21 -2.97 -8.63
CA GLY A 58 11.71 -3.57 -9.87
C GLY A 58 11.16 -2.92 -11.14
N ARG A 59 10.68 -1.67 -11.07
CA ARG A 59 10.26 -0.90 -12.24
C ARG A 59 11.45 -0.17 -12.88
N ALA A 60 11.41 -0.05 -14.20
CA ALA A 60 12.44 0.68 -14.95
C ALA A 60 12.48 2.15 -14.51
N ALA A 61 13.69 2.71 -14.47
CA ALA A 61 13.90 4.12 -14.16
C ALA A 61 13.24 5.02 -15.22
N GLY A 62 12.55 6.05 -14.78
CA GLY A 62 11.88 7.02 -15.64
C GLY A 62 11.19 8.13 -14.85
N PRO A 63 10.76 9.21 -15.52
CA PRO A 63 10.10 10.33 -14.86
C PRO A 63 8.73 9.94 -14.31
N VAL A 64 8.39 10.44 -13.14
CA VAL A 64 7.02 10.46 -12.60
C VAL A 64 6.46 11.85 -12.87
N LEU A 65 5.80 12.00 -14.01
CA LEU A 65 5.24 13.29 -14.43
C LEU A 65 3.99 13.66 -13.61
N THR A 66 3.44 14.84 -13.87
CA THR A 66 2.20 15.32 -13.24
C THR A 66 1.08 15.34 -14.27
N GLY A 67 -0.05 14.72 -13.94
CA GLY A 67 -1.26 14.69 -14.75
C GLY A 67 -2.05 15.99 -14.68
N ARG A 68 -3.20 16.02 -15.36
CA ARG A 68 -3.97 17.26 -15.54
C ARG A 68 -4.59 17.80 -14.26
N ARG A 69 -4.76 16.96 -13.23
CA ARG A 69 -5.34 17.33 -11.93
C ARG A 69 -4.30 17.34 -10.82
N GLY A 70 -3.01 17.36 -11.16
CA GLY A 70 -1.91 17.34 -10.19
C GLY A 70 -1.50 15.94 -9.73
N GLU A 71 -2.14 14.88 -10.24
CA GLU A 71 -1.85 13.50 -9.87
C GLU A 71 -0.49 13.03 -10.41
N PRO A 72 0.27 12.19 -9.68
CA PRO A 72 1.49 11.58 -10.21
C PRO A 72 1.15 10.58 -11.32
N LEU A 73 1.88 10.64 -12.44
CA LEU A 73 1.77 9.69 -13.55
C LEU A 73 2.74 8.53 -13.33
N TRP A 74 2.21 7.43 -12.81
CA TRP A 74 2.99 6.22 -12.52
C TRP A 74 3.28 5.39 -13.77
N PRO A 75 4.41 4.66 -13.81
CA PRO A 75 4.66 3.67 -14.86
C PRO A 75 3.54 2.63 -14.96
N ALA A 76 3.29 2.11 -16.16
CA ALA A 76 2.26 1.11 -16.40
C ALA A 76 2.37 -0.09 -15.43
N GLY A 77 1.22 -0.57 -14.95
CA GLY A 77 1.16 -1.67 -13.98
C GLY A 77 1.54 -1.30 -12.55
N THR A 78 1.61 0.01 -12.23
CA THR A 78 1.95 0.50 -10.89
C THR A 78 0.84 1.39 -10.36
N ALA A 79 0.39 1.13 -9.13
CA ALA A 79 -0.38 2.06 -8.33
C ALA A 79 0.55 2.75 -7.34
N GLY A 80 0.30 4.02 -7.03
CA GLY A 80 1.16 4.72 -6.08
C GLY A 80 0.58 6.03 -5.57
N SER A 81 1.21 6.55 -4.54
CA SER A 81 0.85 7.82 -3.92
C SER A 81 2.10 8.56 -3.43
N LEU A 82 2.00 9.88 -3.34
CA LEU A 82 3.05 10.77 -2.83
C LEU A 82 2.50 11.62 -1.70
N THR A 83 3.35 11.93 -0.74
CA THR A 83 3.05 12.89 0.31
C THR A 83 4.26 13.71 0.70
N HIS A 84 4.01 14.90 1.21
CA HIS A 84 5.00 15.77 1.81
C HIS A 84 4.31 16.64 2.85
N CYS A 85 5.05 17.01 3.88
CA CYS A 85 4.69 18.06 4.82
C CYS A 85 5.99 18.68 5.36
N GLU A 86 5.91 19.64 6.27
CA GLU A 86 7.12 20.16 6.90
C GLU A 86 7.92 19.02 7.55
N GLY A 87 9.22 18.92 7.22
CA GLY A 87 10.12 17.90 7.78
C GLY A 87 9.96 16.48 7.24
N TYR A 88 9.04 16.17 6.32
CA TYR A 88 8.87 14.81 5.79
C TYR A 88 8.45 14.77 4.32
N ARG A 89 8.99 13.83 3.53
CA ARG A 89 8.52 13.48 2.17
C ARG A 89 8.52 11.98 1.99
N GLY A 90 7.50 11.44 1.32
CA GLY A 90 7.38 10.00 1.12
C GLY A 90 6.66 9.61 -0.17
N ALA A 91 6.99 8.41 -0.63
CA ALA A 91 6.34 7.75 -1.75
C ALA A 91 6.02 6.29 -1.39
N ALA A 92 4.88 5.80 -1.87
CA ALA A 92 4.53 4.39 -1.79
C ALA A 92 4.02 3.92 -3.15
N VAL A 93 4.49 2.76 -3.61
CA VAL A 93 4.13 2.15 -4.88
C VAL A 93 3.88 0.66 -4.73
N ALA A 94 2.97 0.10 -5.53
CA ALA A 94 2.66 -1.31 -5.53
C ALA A 94 2.24 -1.81 -6.92
N PRO A 95 2.26 -3.14 -7.18
CA PRO A 95 1.74 -3.69 -8.42
C PRO A 95 0.23 -3.41 -8.56
N ALA A 96 -0.17 -2.85 -9.70
CA ALA A 96 -1.57 -2.50 -9.96
C ALA A 96 -2.51 -3.72 -10.03
N GLU A 97 -1.94 -4.90 -10.30
CA GLU A 97 -2.63 -6.20 -10.26
C GLU A 97 -3.06 -6.63 -8.85
N ARG A 98 -2.44 -6.05 -7.81
CA ARG A 98 -2.77 -6.33 -6.40
C ARG A 98 -3.53 -5.18 -5.77
N TRP A 99 -3.17 -3.96 -6.12
CA TRP A 99 -3.75 -2.73 -5.57
C TRP A 99 -4.17 -1.81 -6.69
N ARG A 100 -5.48 -1.51 -6.81
CA ARG A 100 -6.01 -0.59 -7.81
C ARG A 100 -5.48 0.82 -7.64
N THR A 101 -5.37 1.25 -6.39
CA THR A 101 -5.00 2.61 -6.01
C THR A 101 -4.45 2.60 -4.60
N LEU A 102 -3.60 3.59 -4.32
CA LEU A 102 -3.02 3.89 -3.02
C LEU A 102 -3.23 5.38 -2.75
N GLY A 103 -3.53 5.71 -1.50
CA GLY A 103 -3.52 7.08 -1.01
C GLY A 103 -2.72 7.13 0.27
N ILE A 104 -1.67 7.95 0.30
CA ILE A 104 -0.88 8.20 1.50
C ILE A 104 -0.88 9.68 1.81
N ASP A 105 -0.83 10.00 3.09
CA ASP A 105 -0.71 11.36 3.55
C ASP A 105 0.20 11.44 4.79
N ALA A 106 0.82 12.61 4.94
CA ALA A 106 1.75 12.91 6.01
C ALA A 106 1.49 14.32 6.51
N GLU A 107 1.42 14.47 7.83
CA GLU A 107 1.16 15.75 8.47
C GLU A 107 2.05 15.91 9.71
N PRO A 108 2.50 17.12 10.05
CA PRO A 108 3.16 17.34 11.33
C PRO A 108 2.19 16.97 12.45
N HIS A 109 2.68 16.28 13.47
CA HIS A 109 1.91 15.89 14.65
C HIS A 109 1.71 17.10 15.56
N LEU A 110 0.92 18.06 15.07
CA LEU A 110 0.55 19.30 15.73
C LEU A 110 -0.97 19.45 15.72
N ALA A 111 -1.49 20.24 16.67
CA ALA A 111 -2.91 20.55 16.70
C ALA A 111 -3.36 21.18 15.38
N LEU A 112 -4.53 20.75 14.91
CA LEU A 112 -5.23 21.40 13.82
C LEU A 112 -6.04 22.58 14.39
N GLU A 113 -6.08 23.69 13.67
CA GLU A 113 -6.88 24.83 14.11
C GLU A 113 -8.35 24.43 14.30
N PRO A 114 -9.04 24.96 15.32
CA PRO A 114 -10.43 24.59 15.59
C PRO A 114 -11.37 24.84 14.41
N ASP A 115 -11.16 25.92 13.65
CA ASP A 115 -11.97 26.22 12.47
C ASP A 115 -11.74 25.25 11.32
N VAL A 116 -10.49 24.89 11.06
CA VAL A 116 -10.18 23.86 10.06
C VAL A 116 -10.77 22.52 10.49
N THR A 117 -10.66 22.16 11.77
CA THR A 117 -11.29 20.95 12.31
C THR A 117 -12.81 20.97 12.11
N ARG A 118 -13.47 22.11 12.32
CA ARG A 118 -14.92 22.26 12.07
C ARG A 118 -15.29 22.12 10.60
N ALA A 119 -14.45 22.61 9.69
CA ALA A 119 -14.66 22.54 8.25
C ALA A 119 -14.51 21.12 7.69
N VAL A 120 -13.56 20.34 8.23
CA VAL A 120 -13.24 19.00 7.68
C VAL A 120 -13.94 17.85 8.40
N ALA A 121 -14.43 18.06 9.62
CA ALA A 121 -15.06 17.02 10.43
C ALA A 121 -16.59 17.20 10.55
N SER A 122 -17.35 16.13 10.35
CA SER A 122 -18.78 16.04 10.63
C SER A 122 -19.09 16.24 12.12
N ALA A 123 -20.36 16.47 12.46
CA ALA A 123 -20.75 16.57 13.87
C ALA A 123 -20.45 15.28 14.65
N ALA A 124 -20.65 14.11 14.03
CA ALA A 124 -20.35 12.82 14.64
C ALA A 124 -18.84 12.61 14.77
N GLU A 125 -18.05 12.98 13.75
CA GLU A 125 -16.59 12.92 13.83
C GLU A 125 -16.07 13.82 14.96
N ARG A 126 -16.56 15.05 15.09
CA ARG A 126 -16.14 15.95 16.18
C ARG A 126 -16.41 15.37 17.57
N GLU A 127 -17.54 14.67 17.75
CA GLU A 127 -17.82 14.00 19.01
C GLU A 127 -16.84 12.84 19.27
N GLN A 128 -16.60 12.02 18.25
CA GLN A 128 -15.56 10.98 18.30
C GLN A 128 -14.18 11.58 18.65
N LEU A 129 -13.79 12.70 18.05
CA LEU A 129 -12.51 13.36 18.31
C LEU A 129 -12.38 13.84 19.77
N ARG A 130 -13.45 14.41 20.34
CA ARG A 130 -13.47 14.82 21.77
C ARG A 130 -13.25 13.62 22.67
N GLU A 131 -13.94 12.53 22.38
CA GLU A 131 -13.82 11.31 23.16
C GLU A 131 -12.43 10.68 23.06
N LEU A 132 -11.87 10.61 21.84
CA LEU A 132 -10.52 10.12 21.62
C LEU A 132 -9.47 10.99 22.31
N ALA A 133 -9.63 12.31 22.31
CA ALA A 133 -8.73 13.23 23.00
C ALA A 133 -8.75 13.01 24.53
N ARG A 134 -9.90 12.64 25.12
CA ARG A 134 -9.97 12.28 26.55
C ARG A 134 -9.24 10.97 26.86
N ARG A 135 -9.42 9.94 26.03
CA ARG A 135 -8.84 8.61 26.25
C ARG A 135 -7.37 8.50 25.84
N HIS A 136 -6.96 9.27 24.85
CA HIS A 136 -5.64 9.21 24.21
C HIS A 136 -5.11 10.63 23.97
N PRO A 137 -4.74 11.36 25.03
CA PRO A 137 -4.37 12.78 24.95
C PRO A 137 -3.07 13.04 24.19
N GLY A 138 -2.23 12.02 23.96
CA GLY A 138 -0.97 12.15 23.23
C GLY A 138 -1.12 12.31 21.71
N THR A 139 -2.32 12.13 21.15
CA THR A 139 -2.56 12.20 19.70
C THR A 139 -3.37 13.43 19.33
N HIS A 140 -2.95 14.17 18.30
CA HIS A 140 -3.73 15.28 17.75
C HIS A 140 -4.78 14.75 16.77
N TRP A 141 -5.89 14.24 17.31
CA TRP A 141 -6.92 13.52 16.55
C TRP A 141 -7.54 14.32 15.40
N GLY A 142 -7.69 15.64 15.53
CA GLY A 142 -8.19 16.48 14.44
C GLY A 142 -7.26 16.49 13.22
N ARG A 143 -5.94 16.56 13.46
CA ARG A 143 -4.93 16.48 12.41
C ARG A 143 -4.86 15.08 11.79
N LEU A 144 -5.02 14.04 12.61
CA LEU A 144 -5.08 12.66 12.14
C LEU A 144 -6.29 12.43 11.23
N LEU A 145 -7.47 12.91 11.62
CA LEU A 145 -8.67 12.86 10.77
C LEU A 145 -8.44 13.58 9.44
N PHE A 146 -7.83 14.77 9.48
CA PHE A 146 -7.49 15.53 8.28
C PHE A 146 -6.58 14.71 7.34
N SER A 147 -5.46 14.20 7.85
CA SER A 147 -4.52 13.38 7.07
C SER A 147 -5.18 12.11 6.49
N ALA A 148 -6.06 11.47 7.27
CA ALA A 148 -6.82 10.30 6.83
C ALA A 148 -7.79 10.64 5.69
N LYS A 149 -8.42 11.83 5.70
CA LYS A 149 -9.28 12.30 4.61
C LYS A 149 -8.48 12.66 3.36
N GLU A 150 -7.28 13.24 3.50
CA GLU A 150 -6.37 13.47 2.37
C GLU A 150 -5.89 12.14 1.73
N SER A 151 -5.57 11.14 2.55
CA SER A 151 -5.25 9.78 2.07
C SER A 151 -6.43 9.16 1.33
N LEU A 152 -7.64 9.33 1.85
CA LEU A 152 -8.86 8.88 1.20
C LEU A 152 -9.07 9.56 -0.16
N PHE A 153 -8.90 10.88 -0.23
CA PHE A 153 -8.99 11.64 -1.48
C PHE A 153 -7.97 11.13 -2.52
N LYS A 154 -6.70 10.94 -2.10
CA LYS A 154 -5.63 10.43 -2.97
C LYS A 154 -5.89 9.01 -3.47
N ALA A 155 -6.54 8.16 -2.67
CA ALA A 155 -6.98 6.84 -3.13
C ALA A 155 -8.20 6.92 -4.07
N TRP A 156 -9.14 7.84 -3.81
CA TRP A 156 -10.39 7.99 -4.54
C TRP A 156 -10.24 8.64 -5.92
N SER A 157 -9.42 9.69 -6.02
CA SER A 157 -9.29 10.51 -7.23
C SER A 157 -8.88 9.69 -8.48
N PRO A 158 -7.92 8.75 -8.40
CA PRO A 158 -7.59 7.88 -9.53
C PRO A 158 -8.74 6.96 -10.00
N LEU A 159 -9.69 6.62 -9.12
CA LEU A 159 -10.80 5.71 -9.43
C LEU A 159 -11.98 6.42 -10.11
N THR A 160 -12.16 7.72 -9.83
CA THR A 160 -13.36 8.45 -10.23
C THR A 160 -13.07 9.65 -11.11
N HIS A 161 -11.85 10.17 -11.06
CA HIS A 161 -11.47 11.47 -11.65
C HIS A 161 -12.36 12.63 -11.17
N ARG A 162 -12.91 12.52 -9.96
CA ARG A 162 -13.74 13.54 -9.30
C ARG A 162 -13.10 14.01 -8.00
N THR A 163 -13.38 15.24 -7.63
CA THR A 163 -13.10 15.76 -6.29
C THR A 163 -13.92 15.00 -5.25
N LEU A 164 -13.37 14.85 -4.05
CA LEU A 164 -14.06 14.30 -2.89
C LEU A 164 -14.05 15.35 -1.79
N ASP A 165 -15.22 15.89 -1.47
CA ASP A 165 -15.35 16.89 -0.40
C ASP A 165 -15.23 16.22 0.97
N PHE A 166 -14.84 16.97 2.00
CA PHE A 166 -14.62 16.40 3.34
C PHE A 166 -15.88 15.77 3.95
N ASP A 167 -17.08 16.25 3.61
CA ASP A 167 -18.35 15.72 4.07
C ASP A 167 -18.85 14.50 3.28
N SER A 168 -18.16 14.16 2.18
CA SER A 168 -18.49 13.03 1.31
C SER A 168 -18.14 11.67 1.93
N ALA A 169 -17.40 11.66 3.05
CA ALA A 169 -17.11 10.47 3.82
C ALA A 169 -17.04 10.77 5.32
N GLU A 170 -17.45 9.81 6.14
CA GLU A 170 -17.33 9.85 7.59
C GLU A 170 -16.36 8.77 8.07
N LEU A 171 -15.39 9.15 8.90
CA LEU A 171 -14.35 8.27 9.40
C LEU A 171 -14.66 7.76 10.82
N GLY A 172 -14.66 6.43 10.98
CA GLY A 172 -14.52 5.77 12.28
C GLY A 172 -13.05 5.50 12.58
N LEU A 173 -12.53 5.95 13.71
CA LEU A 173 -11.12 5.79 14.11
C LEU A 173 -10.98 4.73 15.20
N ASP A 174 -10.08 3.77 15.03
CA ASP A 174 -9.72 2.78 16.05
C ASP A 174 -8.29 3.03 16.57
N PRO A 175 -8.14 3.54 17.82
CA PRO A 175 -6.85 3.78 18.45
C PRO A 175 -6.06 2.52 18.77
N SER A 176 -6.74 1.39 19.04
CA SER A 176 -6.09 0.16 19.47
C SER A 176 -5.51 -0.58 18.28
N ALA A 177 -6.29 -0.67 17.19
CA ALA A 177 -5.85 -1.31 15.96
C ALA A 177 -4.99 -0.40 15.06
N ARG A 178 -4.94 0.91 15.36
CA ARG A 178 -4.33 1.94 14.50
C ARG A 178 -4.89 1.91 13.07
N THR A 179 -6.21 1.77 12.98
CA THR A 179 -6.96 1.73 11.73
C THR A 179 -8.01 2.83 11.69
N PHE A 180 -8.53 3.08 10.50
CA PHE A 180 -9.75 3.84 10.31
C PHE A 180 -10.60 3.24 9.19
N THR A 181 -11.89 3.52 9.26
CA THR A 181 -12.86 3.11 8.24
C THR A 181 -13.58 4.35 7.73
N ALA A 182 -13.51 4.59 6.43
CA ALA A 182 -14.22 5.65 5.74
C ALA A 182 -15.53 5.13 5.14
N ARG A 183 -16.67 5.58 5.67
CA ARG A 183 -17.99 5.29 5.09
C ARG A 183 -18.39 6.41 4.15
N MET A 184 -18.63 6.08 2.89
CA MET A 184 -19.01 7.05 1.86
C MET A 184 -20.43 7.55 2.10
N ARG A 185 -20.63 8.87 2.08
CA ARG A 185 -21.94 9.54 2.17
C ARG A 185 -22.49 9.94 0.79
N ILE A 186 -21.71 9.66 -0.26
CA ILE A 186 -22.07 9.85 -1.67
C ILE A 186 -21.95 8.50 -2.42
N PRO A 187 -22.59 8.36 -3.60
CA PRO A 187 -22.40 7.18 -4.43
C PRO A 187 -20.93 6.96 -4.84
N GLY A 188 -20.39 5.81 -4.40
CA GLY A 188 -19.09 5.27 -4.79
C GLY A 188 -19.00 4.87 -6.26
N PRO A 189 -17.79 4.79 -6.85
CA PRO A 189 -17.61 4.09 -8.12
C PRO A 189 -18.00 2.61 -7.97
N VAL A 190 -18.51 2.01 -9.06
CA VAL A 190 -18.75 0.58 -9.13
C VAL A 190 -17.47 -0.12 -9.56
N LEU A 191 -16.91 -0.94 -8.69
CA LEU A 191 -15.73 -1.76 -8.92
C LEU A 191 -16.15 -3.23 -8.89
N ASP A 192 -15.93 -3.97 -9.98
CA ASP A 192 -16.34 -5.38 -10.14
C ASP A 192 -17.82 -5.64 -9.81
N GLY A 193 -18.71 -4.75 -10.24
CA GLY A 193 -20.14 -4.86 -9.99
C GLY A 193 -20.57 -4.51 -8.55
N ARG A 194 -19.67 -4.02 -7.71
CA ARG A 194 -19.99 -3.55 -6.34
C ARG A 194 -19.66 -2.08 -6.17
N ALA A 195 -20.61 -1.32 -5.62
CA ALA A 195 -20.35 0.07 -5.27
C ALA A 195 -19.34 0.15 -4.12
N LEU A 196 -18.34 1.03 -4.25
CA LEU A 196 -17.38 1.29 -3.19
C LEU A 196 -18.03 2.18 -2.11
N THR A 197 -18.63 1.56 -1.11
CA THR A 197 -19.33 2.25 0.00
C THR A 197 -18.46 2.47 1.22
N GLU A 198 -17.36 1.73 1.33
CA GLU A 198 -16.45 1.78 2.47
C GLU A 198 -15.00 1.56 2.03
N LEU A 199 -14.07 2.30 2.65
CA LEU A 199 -12.64 2.10 2.49
C LEU A 199 -11.98 1.96 3.86
N ALA A 200 -11.04 1.03 3.97
CA ALA A 200 -10.22 0.86 5.15
C ALA A 200 -8.87 1.56 4.99
N GLY A 201 -8.37 2.10 6.10
CA GLY A 201 -7.05 2.70 6.17
C GLY A 201 -6.33 2.38 7.47
N ARG A 202 -5.05 2.69 7.48
CA ARG A 202 -4.14 2.54 8.63
C ARG A 202 -3.47 3.86 8.92
N TRP A 203 -3.02 4.03 10.15
CA TRP A 203 -2.31 5.22 10.56
C TRP A 203 -1.23 4.92 11.58
N THR A 204 -0.25 5.79 11.68
CA THR A 204 0.77 5.75 12.73
C THR A 204 1.19 7.17 13.09
N VAL A 205 1.75 7.33 14.28
CA VAL A 205 2.31 8.59 14.76
C VAL A 205 3.68 8.28 15.32
N ALA A 206 4.72 8.83 14.72
CA ALA A 206 6.10 8.64 15.15
C ALA A 206 6.97 9.80 14.66
N ASP A 207 8.03 10.10 15.41
CA ASP A 207 8.98 11.20 15.15
C ASP A 207 8.33 12.55 14.80
N GLY A 208 7.22 12.87 15.48
CA GLY A 208 6.49 14.12 15.27
C GLY A 208 5.70 14.19 13.97
N ILE A 209 5.50 13.06 13.26
CA ILE A 209 4.74 12.97 12.01
C ILE A 209 3.55 12.02 12.19
N ILE A 210 2.40 12.44 11.70
CA ILE A 210 1.23 11.58 11.44
C ILE A 210 1.36 11.05 10.03
N LEU A 211 1.20 9.74 9.87
CA LEU A 211 1.10 9.09 8.57
C LEU A 211 -0.20 8.31 8.48
N THR A 212 -0.88 8.42 7.35
CA THR A 212 -2.11 7.67 7.05
C THR A 212 -2.01 7.05 5.67
N ALA A 213 -2.65 5.88 5.49
CA ALA A 213 -2.67 5.17 4.22
C ALA A 213 -4.04 4.53 3.99
N VAL A 214 -4.52 4.62 2.75
CA VAL A 214 -5.71 3.94 2.21
C VAL A 214 -5.29 3.16 0.99
N ALA A 215 -5.80 1.94 0.84
CA ALA A 215 -5.54 1.11 -0.32
C ALA A 215 -6.80 0.38 -0.76
N VAL A 216 -7.02 0.31 -2.07
CA VAL A 216 -8.15 -0.43 -2.65
C VAL A 216 -7.59 -1.66 -3.37
N PRO A 217 -7.95 -2.89 -2.96
CA PRO A 217 -7.45 -4.09 -3.60
C PRO A 217 -7.95 -4.16 -5.05
N ALA A 218 -7.08 -4.65 -5.93
CA ALA A 218 -7.50 -5.15 -7.22
C ALA A 218 -8.27 -6.47 -7.02
N PRO A 219 -9.24 -6.78 -7.89
CA PRO A 219 -9.86 -8.08 -7.84
C PRO A 219 -8.75 -9.11 -8.07
N PRO A 220 -8.81 -10.28 -7.42
CA PRO A 220 -7.97 -11.38 -7.86
C PRO A 220 -8.25 -11.56 -9.35
N GLY A 221 -7.23 -11.33 -10.17
CA GLY A 221 -7.35 -11.59 -11.60
C GLY A 221 -7.85 -13.02 -11.79
N THR A 222 -8.67 -13.24 -12.80
CA THR A 222 -8.97 -14.58 -13.32
C THR A 222 -7.72 -15.21 -13.93
N THR A 223 -6.67 -15.37 -13.13
CA THR A 223 -5.70 -16.42 -13.26
C THR A 223 -6.28 -17.63 -12.55
N ARG A 224 -6.39 -18.75 -13.27
CA ARG A 224 -6.79 -20.06 -12.73
C ARG A 224 -6.21 -20.28 -11.34
N ASP A 225 -7.06 -20.78 -10.45
CA ASP A 225 -6.83 -21.13 -9.05
C ASP A 225 -5.36 -21.49 -8.71
N PRO A 226 -4.65 -20.66 -7.92
CA PRO A 226 -3.28 -20.96 -7.48
C PRO A 226 -3.20 -22.10 -6.45
N PHE A 227 -4.34 -22.65 -6.00
CA PHE A 227 -4.43 -23.77 -5.07
C PHE A 227 -5.14 -25.01 -5.64
N ALA A 228 -5.49 -25.04 -6.93
CA ALA A 228 -5.95 -26.28 -7.53
C ALA A 228 -4.81 -27.30 -7.46
N PRO A 229 -4.98 -28.46 -6.79
CA PRO A 229 -3.98 -29.52 -6.86
C PRO A 229 -3.78 -29.84 -8.34
N ARG A 230 -2.53 -29.93 -8.79
CA ARG A 230 -2.22 -30.49 -10.10
C ARG A 230 -2.78 -31.92 -10.09
N GLY A 231 -4.00 -32.07 -10.58
CA GLY A 231 -4.55 -33.37 -10.92
C GLY A 231 -3.50 -34.00 -11.81
N ARG A 232 -2.93 -35.11 -11.33
CA ARG A 232 -2.08 -35.97 -12.16
C ARG A 232 -2.80 -36.09 -13.49
N THR A 233 -2.09 -35.81 -14.58
CA THR A 233 -2.57 -36.15 -15.91
C THR A 233 -3.04 -37.60 -15.85
N ALA A 234 -4.36 -37.78 -15.79
CA ALA A 234 -4.96 -39.05 -16.05
C ALA A 234 -4.54 -39.32 -17.50
N ARG A 235 -3.63 -40.29 -17.66
CA ARG A 235 -3.40 -40.91 -18.95
C ARG A 235 -4.76 -41.29 -19.51
N ASP A 236 -4.96 -40.96 -20.78
CA ASP A 236 -6.04 -41.47 -21.62
C ASP A 236 -6.34 -42.94 -21.28
N PRO A 237 -7.60 -43.29 -21.03
CA PRO A 237 -8.03 -44.67 -21.07
C PRO A 237 -9.21 -44.80 -22.04
N ALA A 238 -8.93 -44.82 -23.35
CA ALA A 238 -9.84 -45.41 -24.33
C ALA A 238 -9.15 -45.61 -25.69
N GLU A 239 -8.29 -46.62 -25.80
CA GLU A 239 -8.21 -47.50 -26.98
C GLU A 239 -7.18 -48.60 -26.72
N GLN A 240 -7.66 -49.80 -26.39
CA GLN A 240 -7.31 -51.07 -27.04
C GLN A 240 -7.66 -52.29 -26.15
N HIS A 241 -8.38 -53.21 -26.78
CA HIS A 241 -8.86 -54.52 -26.32
C HIS A 241 -7.72 -55.59 -26.45
N PRO A 242 -7.91 -56.87 -26.07
CA PRO A 242 -7.45 -57.44 -24.79
C PRO A 242 -6.35 -58.53 -24.90
N ALA A 243 -6.01 -59.08 -23.73
CA ALA A 243 -5.59 -60.46 -23.43
C ALA A 243 -4.08 -60.82 -23.47
N ARG A 244 -3.56 -61.18 -22.28
CA ARG A 244 -2.89 -62.46 -21.90
C ARG A 244 -2.21 -62.22 -20.53
N SER A 245 -2.67 -62.87 -19.45
CA SER A 245 -2.30 -64.21 -19.00
C SER A 245 -0.90 -64.28 -18.33
N ARG A 246 -0.96 -64.48 -17.01
CA ARG A 246 -0.18 -65.42 -16.18
C ARG A 246 1.13 -64.96 -15.50
N ASP A 247 1.15 -65.40 -14.25
CA ASP A 247 2.27 -65.84 -13.41
C ASP A 247 2.90 -64.87 -12.40
N ASN A 248 2.89 -65.39 -11.17
CA ASN A 248 3.46 -64.93 -9.92
C ASN A 248 4.46 -66.06 -9.51
N PRO A 249 5.07 -66.00 -8.30
CA PRO A 249 6.30 -65.35 -7.81
C PRO A 249 7.45 -66.42 -7.78
N PRO A 250 8.40 -66.59 -6.80
CA PRO A 250 8.74 -65.89 -5.55
C PRO A 250 10.25 -65.86 -5.16
N ALA A 251 10.49 -65.46 -3.89
CA ALA A 251 11.65 -65.73 -3.01
C ALA A 251 12.91 -64.91 -3.29
N GLY A 252 13.68 -64.43 -2.31
CA GLY A 252 13.90 -64.81 -0.92
C GLY A 252 15.13 -64.01 -0.40
N PRO A 253 15.74 -64.35 0.75
CA PRO A 253 15.85 -63.41 1.87
C PRO A 253 17.30 -63.07 2.33
N ALA A 254 17.38 -62.27 3.42
CA ALA A 254 18.40 -62.30 4.50
C ALA A 254 19.81 -61.72 4.15
N HIS A 255 20.60 -61.07 5.00
CA HIS A 255 20.62 -60.79 6.44
C HIS A 255 21.72 -59.69 6.74
N PRO A 256 22.16 -59.38 7.99
CA PRO A 256 22.43 -58.02 8.47
C PRO A 256 23.91 -57.79 8.89
N SER A 257 24.12 -56.85 9.85
CA SER A 257 25.34 -56.55 10.66
C SER A 257 26.25 -55.44 10.09
N HIS A 258 26.95 -54.58 10.84
CA HIS A 258 27.07 -54.27 12.26
C HIS A 258 27.75 -52.87 12.36
N ASP A 259 27.19 -51.95 13.15
CA ASP A 259 27.73 -51.04 14.21
C ASP A 259 29.27 -50.75 14.37
N PRO A 260 29.75 -49.87 15.31
CA PRO A 260 30.02 -48.42 15.19
C PRO A 260 31.46 -48.01 15.65
N ARG A 261 31.65 -46.71 16.02
CA ARG A 261 32.81 -46.01 16.69
C ARG A 261 33.75 -45.27 15.69
N SER A 262 34.34 -44.10 15.97
CA SER A 262 34.67 -43.42 17.23
C SER A 262 35.06 -41.94 17.01
N ALA A 263 34.93 -41.15 18.08
CA ALA A 263 35.82 -40.07 18.57
C ALA A 263 36.08 -38.81 17.69
N ALA A 264 35.67 -37.60 18.08
CA ALA A 264 36.16 -36.72 19.18
C ALA A 264 37.33 -35.80 18.76
N ASN A 265 37.09 -34.48 18.68
CA ASN A 265 37.71 -33.45 19.55
C ASN A 265 37.45 -32.01 19.04
N LEU A 266 36.95 -31.18 19.96
CA LEU A 266 37.03 -29.71 20.07
C LEU A 266 38.37 -29.34 20.78
N PRO A 267 38.65 -28.08 21.17
CA PRO A 267 38.46 -26.76 20.53
C PRO A 267 39.73 -25.85 20.62
N ALA A 268 39.69 -24.67 19.98
CA ALA A 268 39.95 -23.35 20.56
C ALA A 268 39.61 -22.26 19.52
#